data_AF-A0A7X6YE82-F1
#
_entry.id   AF-A0A7X6YE82-F1
#
_cell.length_a   1.000
_cell.length_b   1.000
_cell.length_c   1.000
_cell.angle_alpha   90.00
_cell.angle_beta   90.00
_cell.angle_gamma   90.00
#
_symmetry.space_group_name_H-M   'P 1'
#
loop_
_entity.id
_entity.type
_entity.pdbx_description
1 polymer ?
#
loop_
_entity_poly.entity_id
_entity_poly.type
_entity_poly.pdbx_seq_one_letter_code
_entity_poly.pdbx_strand_id
1 'polypeptide(L)'
;MAGERTDQTAQQAQNYFNKGVAAFERGNNDIAIDLLMQCVSLSPGFSRARKVLRATQIAKYRKEKKSGLSAKMQEISAAMMRMKIAGLLKAGKKESALFECEKLLTMNPLHSQNVELAVEVAEASGHPEAALFTVEAAYENNPDDMQLLRRVADYYMAVGDYAKARDAYVKLNAYLPNDQVIFKQLKDAEARVTMAAGWEEAAGKKDAYRDLIANKDQAKKLDMQAKAVVAGSDADALIEEARARIEQEPNNLNYYRALARLLSQNKRFEEAVEVLESARGVNAADPELDRAITTTRISAFEAKIDALKAAGDAAGAADVETEMNQFIFDDLSARVQRYPNDLKLRYELGLQYFKYGYHDDAIGQFQLSQRSPKERIESLYYLAMCFAGKGQRDMAIMQLETANEQLPIMDELKKKVVFALGKLAEEAGDIEKAFGYYKDVYGADISFEDIATRMERIYKLRQAQPG
;
A
#
# COMPACT_ATOMS: atom_id res chain seq x y z
N MET A 1 51.65 12.95 -30.44
CA MET A 1 51.41 14.11 -29.56
C MET A 1 49.97 14.23 -29.01
N ALA A 2 48.90 14.23 -29.81
CA ALA A 2 47.52 14.30 -29.26
C ALA A 2 47.10 12.99 -28.54
N GLY A 3 47.40 11.82 -29.12
CA GLY A 3 47.14 10.51 -28.52
C GLY A 3 47.94 10.21 -27.24
N GLU A 4 49.21 10.62 -27.19
CA GLU A 4 50.06 10.42 -26.00
C GLU A 4 49.59 11.25 -24.80
N ARG A 5 49.05 12.46 -25.03
CA ARG A 5 48.49 13.31 -23.96
C ARG A 5 47.16 12.79 -23.43
N THR A 6 46.32 12.21 -24.30
CA THR A 6 45.08 11.55 -23.87
C THR A 6 45.37 10.30 -23.04
N ASP A 7 46.39 9.52 -23.42
CA ASP A 7 46.79 8.32 -22.70
C ASP A 7 47.38 8.64 -21.31
N GLN A 8 48.22 9.68 -21.21
CA GLN A 8 48.74 10.17 -19.93
C GLN A 8 47.62 10.67 -19.00
N THR A 9 46.63 11.37 -19.54
CA THR A 9 45.49 11.89 -18.76
C THR A 9 44.61 10.75 -18.24
N ALA A 10 44.34 9.73 -19.06
CA ALA A 10 43.61 8.53 -18.66
C ALA A 10 44.36 7.74 -17.59
N GLN A 11 45.68 7.57 -17.74
CA GLN A 11 46.52 6.89 -16.75
C GLN A 11 46.55 7.65 -15.42
N GLN A 12 46.61 8.98 -15.47
CA GLN A 12 46.56 9.82 -14.28
C GLN A 12 45.19 9.72 -13.58
N ALA A 13 44.07 9.76 -14.33
CA ALA A 13 42.74 9.55 -13.78
C ALA A 13 42.60 8.16 -13.13
N GLN A 14 43.13 7.11 -13.75
CA GLN A 14 43.14 5.75 -13.20
C GLN A 14 43.95 5.66 -11.90
N ASN A 15 45.10 6.35 -11.83
CA ASN A 15 45.91 6.41 -10.61
C ASN A 15 45.16 7.08 -9.46
N TYR A 16 44.46 8.18 -9.72
CA TYR A 16 43.60 8.83 -8.72
C TYR A 16 42.45 7.92 -8.28
N PHE A 17 41.82 7.21 -9.21
CA PHE A 17 40.78 6.23 -8.88
C PHE A 17 41.30 5.15 -7.93
N ASN A 18 42.42 4.50 -8.28
CA ASN A 18 43.00 3.43 -7.46
C ASN A 18 43.37 3.92 -6.04
N LYS A 19 43.98 5.10 -5.93
CA LYS A 19 44.31 5.70 -4.63
C LYS A 19 43.05 6.10 -3.84
N GLY A 20 42.04 6.62 -4.52
CA GLY A 20 40.76 7.00 -3.93
C GLY A 20 40.00 5.80 -3.36
N VAL A 21 39.94 4.70 -4.12
CA VAL A 21 39.35 3.43 -3.65
C VAL A 21 40.09 2.90 -2.42
N ALA A 22 41.43 2.87 -2.44
CA ALA A 22 42.21 2.42 -1.29
C ALA A 22 42.02 3.32 -0.05
N ALA A 23 41.85 4.63 -0.23
CA ALA A 23 41.54 5.55 0.86
C ALA A 23 40.12 5.31 1.43
N PHE A 24 39.15 5.03 0.56
CA PHE A 24 37.77 4.69 0.95
C PHE A 24 37.72 3.38 1.75
N GLU A 25 38.39 2.34 1.29
CA GLU A 25 38.49 1.05 1.99
C GLU A 25 39.12 1.17 3.39
N ARG A 26 40.02 2.15 3.57
CA ARG A 26 40.65 2.47 4.86
C ARG A 26 39.80 3.41 5.74
N GLY A 27 38.60 3.81 5.29
CA GLY A 27 37.70 4.72 6.00
C GLY A 27 38.12 6.19 6.00
N ASN A 28 39.13 6.56 5.19
CA ASN A 28 39.63 7.93 5.09
C ASN A 28 38.81 8.73 4.07
N ASN A 29 37.56 9.06 4.44
CA ASN A 29 36.58 9.61 3.51
C ASN A 29 36.98 10.96 2.87
N ASP A 30 37.65 11.86 3.61
CA ASP A 30 38.09 13.15 3.06
C ASP A 30 39.11 12.97 1.93
N ILE A 31 40.15 12.17 2.20
CA ILE A 31 41.21 11.87 1.23
C ILE A 31 40.62 11.13 0.02
N ALA A 32 39.69 10.20 0.27
CA ALA A 32 39.01 9.47 -0.80
C ALA A 32 38.19 10.41 -1.69
N ILE A 33 37.40 11.33 -1.11
CA ILE A 33 36.64 12.33 -1.87
C ILE A 33 37.58 13.20 -2.71
N ASP A 34 38.66 13.73 -2.13
CA ASP A 34 39.60 14.60 -2.86
C ASP A 34 40.25 13.89 -4.05
N LEU A 35 40.69 12.65 -3.87
CA LEU A 35 41.32 11.85 -4.93
C LEU A 35 40.29 11.48 -6.02
N LEU A 36 39.09 11.09 -5.65
CA LEU A 36 38.03 10.75 -6.61
C LEU A 36 37.51 11.99 -7.34
N MET A 37 37.48 13.16 -6.70
CA MET A 37 37.19 14.44 -7.33
C MET A 37 38.25 14.79 -8.39
N GLN A 38 39.54 14.56 -8.10
CA GLN A 38 40.61 14.74 -9.10
C GLN A 38 40.43 13.77 -10.28
N CYS A 39 40.04 12.52 -10.03
CA CYS A 39 39.74 11.55 -11.08
C CYS A 39 38.63 12.05 -12.02
N VAL A 40 37.47 12.45 -11.48
CA VAL A 40 36.33 12.89 -12.30
C VAL A 40 36.52 14.27 -12.93
N SER A 41 37.47 15.08 -12.44
CA SER A 41 37.89 16.32 -13.13
C SER A 41 38.72 16.05 -14.38
N LEU A 42 39.55 14.99 -14.36
CA LEU A 42 40.39 14.60 -15.50
C LEU A 42 39.61 13.76 -16.51
N SER A 43 38.63 12.99 -16.04
CA SER A 43 37.78 12.15 -16.87
C SER A 43 36.31 12.25 -16.39
N PRO A 44 35.54 13.24 -16.92
CA PRO A 44 34.15 13.47 -16.49
C PRO A 44 33.22 12.25 -16.63
N GLY A 45 33.50 11.40 -17.62
CA GLY A 45 32.76 10.16 -17.91
C GLY A 45 33.23 8.92 -17.13
N PHE A 46 34.15 9.04 -16.16
CA PHE A 46 34.63 7.89 -15.38
C PHE A 46 33.56 7.43 -14.36
N SER A 47 32.58 6.67 -14.84
CA SER A 47 31.38 6.28 -14.08
C SER A 47 31.69 5.43 -12.84
N ARG A 48 32.69 4.53 -12.92
CA ARG A 48 33.17 3.76 -11.75
C ARG A 48 33.70 4.66 -10.63
N ALA A 49 34.38 5.77 -10.96
CA ALA A 49 34.90 6.71 -9.97
C ALA A 49 33.76 7.47 -9.29
N ARG A 50 32.74 7.90 -10.05
CA ARG A 50 31.53 8.53 -9.51
C ARG A 50 30.75 7.63 -8.57
N LYS A 51 30.65 6.33 -8.88
CA LYS A 51 30.01 5.35 -8.00
C LYS A 51 30.69 5.28 -6.62
N VAL A 52 32.02 5.16 -6.60
CA VAL A 52 32.79 5.12 -5.34
C VAL A 52 32.72 6.48 -4.64
N LEU A 53 32.77 7.58 -5.38
CA LEU A 53 32.65 8.94 -4.84
C LEU A 53 31.31 9.13 -4.12
N ARG A 54 30.20 8.71 -4.75
CA ARG A 54 28.85 8.74 -4.18
C ARG A 54 28.78 7.99 -2.85
N ALA A 55 29.28 6.75 -2.83
CA ALA A 55 29.32 5.94 -1.62
C ALA A 55 30.15 6.61 -0.51
N THR A 56 31.28 7.21 -0.87
CA THR A 56 32.17 7.93 0.07
C THR A 56 31.51 9.18 0.64
N GLN A 57 30.86 10.00 -0.21
CA GLN A 57 30.13 11.21 0.21
C GLN A 57 29.01 10.87 1.19
N ILE A 58 28.23 9.81 0.91
CA ILE A 58 27.15 9.34 1.77
C ILE A 58 27.71 8.83 3.11
N ALA A 59 28.78 8.03 3.08
CA ALA A 59 29.43 7.53 4.29
C ALA A 59 29.93 8.69 5.18
N LYS A 60 30.55 9.71 4.59
CA LYS A 60 30.98 10.93 5.30
C LYS A 60 29.79 11.68 5.90
N TYR A 61 28.76 11.98 5.09
CA TYR A 61 27.59 12.72 5.53
C TYR A 61 26.88 12.04 6.71
N ARG A 62 26.72 10.71 6.65
CA ARG A 62 26.11 9.91 7.73
C ARG A 62 26.92 9.92 9.02
N LYS A 63 28.26 9.97 8.93
CA LYS A 63 29.15 10.04 10.09
C LYS A 63 29.18 11.43 10.73
N GLU A 64 29.17 12.49 9.92
CA GLU A 64 29.34 13.87 10.39
C GLU A 64 28.05 14.58 10.79
N LYS A 65 26.88 14.08 10.35
CA LYS A 65 25.51 14.61 10.60
C LYS A 65 25.48 15.97 11.31
N LYS A 66 25.62 17.04 10.54
CA LYS A 66 25.58 18.41 11.07
C LYS A 66 24.17 18.73 11.58
N SER A 67 24.07 19.42 12.71
CA SER A 67 22.79 19.84 13.30
C SER A 67 22.77 21.34 13.64
N GLY A 68 21.56 21.89 13.84
CA GLY A 68 21.35 23.27 14.28
C GLY A 68 21.90 24.33 13.31
N LEU A 69 22.63 25.31 13.86
CA LEU A 69 23.18 26.44 13.09
C LEU A 69 24.11 26.00 11.96
N SER A 70 24.91 24.95 12.18
CA SER A 70 25.84 24.42 11.18
C SER A 70 25.13 23.83 9.95
N ALA A 71 24.02 23.13 10.17
CA ALA A 71 23.18 22.60 9.10
C ALA A 71 22.51 23.73 8.31
N LYS A 72 22.03 24.79 8.99
CA LYS A 72 21.43 25.95 8.34
C LYS A 72 22.42 26.73 7.48
N MET A 73 23.65 26.93 7.96
CA MET A 73 24.72 27.54 7.17
C MET A 73 25.09 26.69 5.96
N GLN A 74 25.17 25.38 6.14
CA GLN A 74 25.42 24.45 5.04
C GLN A 74 24.31 24.51 3.99
N GLU A 75 23.05 24.61 4.38
CA GLU A 75 21.94 24.73 3.43
C GLU A 75 21.97 26.06 2.66
N ILE A 76 22.33 27.17 3.31
CA ILE A 76 22.53 28.47 2.63
C ILE A 76 23.63 28.35 1.56
N SER A 77 24.76 27.72 1.90
CA SER A 77 25.83 27.47 0.94
C SER A 77 25.40 26.52 -0.18
N ALA A 78 24.59 25.50 0.11
CA ALA A 78 24.05 24.58 -0.88
C ALA A 78 23.10 25.28 -1.85
N ALA A 79 22.22 26.16 -1.36
CA ALA A 79 21.32 26.97 -2.18
C ALA A 79 22.08 27.87 -3.16
N MET A 80 23.16 28.52 -2.71
CA MET A 80 24.04 29.29 -3.60
C MET A 80 24.71 28.43 -4.67
N MET A 81 25.15 27.22 -4.32
CA MET A 81 25.68 26.27 -5.29
C MET A 81 24.64 25.80 -6.30
N ARG A 82 23.39 25.53 -5.87
CA ARG A 82 22.30 25.19 -6.79
C ARG A 82 22.07 26.30 -7.83
N MET A 83 22.06 27.57 -7.40
CA MET A 83 21.95 28.71 -8.31
C MET A 83 23.12 28.79 -9.30
N LYS A 84 24.36 28.59 -8.83
CA LYS A 84 25.56 28.57 -9.68
C LYS A 84 25.48 27.45 -10.72
N ILE A 85 25.12 26.23 -10.31
CA ILE A 85 25.00 25.07 -11.19
C ILE A 85 23.93 25.30 -12.26
N ALA A 86 22.75 25.80 -11.87
CA ALA A 86 21.69 26.15 -12.80
C ALA A 86 22.15 27.22 -13.82
N GLY A 87 22.94 28.21 -13.38
CA GLY A 87 23.56 29.20 -14.26
C GLY A 87 24.56 28.59 -15.26
N LEU A 88 25.41 27.65 -14.80
CA LEU A 88 26.34 26.93 -15.68
C LEU A 88 25.62 26.06 -16.70
N LEU A 89 24.54 25.38 -16.30
CA LEU A 89 23.74 24.56 -17.18
C LEU A 89 23.07 25.41 -18.28
N LYS A 90 22.46 26.55 -17.91
CA LYS A 90 21.90 27.52 -18.85
C LYS A 90 22.93 28.10 -19.82
N ALA A 91 24.16 28.28 -19.34
CA ALA A 91 25.28 28.74 -20.17
C ALA A 91 25.90 27.63 -21.05
N GLY A 92 25.33 26.42 -21.04
CA GLY A 92 25.84 25.28 -21.81
C GLY A 92 27.15 24.68 -21.28
N LYS A 93 27.64 25.11 -20.11
CA LYS A 93 28.88 24.63 -19.47
C LYS A 93 28.65 23.35 -18.69
N LYS A 94 28.21 22.31 -19.40
CA LYS A 94 27.73 21.02 -18.87
C LYS A 94 28.75 20.30 -17.99
N GLU A 95 30.00 20.14 -18.44
CA GLU A 95 31.04 19.45 -17.65
C GLU A 95 31.39 20.19 -16.35
N SER A 96 31.44 21.53 -16.39
CA SER A 96 31.66 22.35 -15.19
C SER A 96 30.48 22.24 -14.23
N ALA A 97 29.24 22.25 -14.75
CA ALA A 97 28.05 22.03 -13.93
C ALA A 97 28.09 20.65 -13.26
N LEU A 98 28.50 19.61 -13.99
CA LEU A 98 28.59 18.24 -13.49
C LEU A 98 29.62 18.11 -12.37
N PHE A 99 30.77 18.77 -12.50
CA PHE A 99 31.78 18.80 -11.44
C PHE A 99 31.30 19.57 -10.19
N GLU A 100 30.60 20.69 -10.38
CA GLU A 100 30.03 21.46 -9.26
C GLU A 100 28.91 20.68 -8.55
N CYS A 101 28.17 19.81 -9.25
CA CYS A 101 27.21 18.89 -8.61
C CYS A 101 27.90 17.97 -7.60
N GLU A 102 29.11 17.47 -7.89
CA GLU A 102 29.82 16.62 -6.92
C GLU A 102 30.24 17.38 -5.66
N LYS A 103 30.53 18.67 -5.78
CA LYS A 103 30.77 19.53 -4.61
C LYS A 103 29.50 19.73 -3.80
N LEU A 104 28.38 20.02 -4.48
CA LEU A 104 27.07 20.17 -3.84
C LEU A 104 26.69 18.90 -3.08
N LEU A 105 26.91 17.74 -3.67
CA LEU A 105 26.57 16.45 -3.07
C LEU A 105 27.52 16.05 -1.94
N THR A 106 28.76 16.53 -1.94
CA THR A 106 29.64 16.40 -0.78
C THR A 106 29.06 17.08 0.47
N MET A 107 28.23 18.12 0.29
CA MET A 107 27.56 18.77 1.42
C MET A 107 26.40 17.93 1.95
N ASN A 108 25.48 17.56 1.07
CA ASN A 108 24.35 16.71 1.41
C ASN A 108 23.95 15.88 0.18
N PRO A 109 24.38 14.60 0.11
CA PRO A 109 24.11 13.74 -1.02
C PRO A 109 22.71 13.11 -0.97
N LEU A 110 21.94 13.33 0.11
CA LEU A 110 20.61 12.76 0.33
C LEU A 110 19.49 13.81 0.30
N HIS A 111 19.82 15.08 0.04
CA HIS A 111 18.82 16.14 -0.11
C HIS A 111 18.18 16.08 -1.51
N SER A 112 16.87 15.96 -1.58
CA SER A 112 16.13 15.68 -2.82
C SER A 112 16.43 16.69 -3.94
N GLN A 113 16.52 18.00 -3.63
CA GLN A 113 16.86 19.00 -4.65
C GLN A 113 18.30 18.90 -5.16
N ASN A 114 19.24 18.42 -4.32
CA ASN A 114 20.64 18.27 -4.74
C ASN A 114 20.77 17.05 -5.66
N VAL A 115 20.07 15.96 -5.30
CA VAL A 115 20.00 14.73 -6.10
C VAL A 115 19.38 15.02 -7.46
N GLU A 116 18.23 15.69 -7.51
CA GLU A 116 17.53 15.98 -8.77
C GLU A 116 18.37 16.87 -9.69
N LEU A 117 18.99 17.93 -9.15
CA LEU A 117 19.86 18.80 -9.94
C LEU A 117 21.08 18.05 -10.50
N ALA A 118 21.66 17.14 -9.72
CA ALA A 118 22.79 16.33 -10.17
C ALA A 118 22.39 15.35 -11.28
N VAL A 119 21.19 14.75 -11.19
CA VAL A 119 20.62 13.88 -12.22
C VAL A 119 20.38 14.67 -13.51
N GLU A 120 19.69 15.82 -13.43
CA GLU A 120 19.41 16.69 -14.59
C GLU A 120 20.71 17.09 -15.31
N VAL A 121 21.73 17.50 -14.54
CA VAL A 121 23.02 17.90 -15.12
C VAL A 121 23.75 16.71 -15.74
N ALA A 122 23.70 15.52 -15.12
CA ALA A 122 24.31 14.32 -15.68
C ALA A 122 23.62 13.87 -16.98
N GLU A 123 22.29 13.93 -17.03
CA GLU A 123 21.49 13.68 -18.24
C GLU A 123 21.86 14.69 -19.35
N ALA A 124 21.86 15.99 -19.03
CA ALA A 124 22.21 17.04 -19.98
C ALA A 124 23.66 16.94 -20.48
N SER A 125 24.56 16.38 -19.67
CA SER A 125 25.97 16.15 -20.00
C SER A 125 26.22 14.85 -20.76
N GLY A 126 25.20 14.03 -21.01
CA GLY A 126 25.36 12.74 -21.71
C GLY A 126 26.04 11.67 -20.87
N HIS A 127 25.92 11.73 -19.54
CA HIS A 127 26.49 10.76 -18.60
C HIS A 127 25.39 10.02 -17.83
N PRO A 128 24.62 9.14 -18.51
CA PRO A 128 23.44 8.52 -17.90
C PRO A 128 23.78 7.62 -16.70
N GLU A 129 24.91 6.92 -16.74
CA GLU A 129 25.38 6.08 -15.63
C GLU A 129 25.59 6.88 -14.34
N ALA A 130 26.01 8.14 -14.44
CA ALA A 130 26.21 9.02 -13.29
C ALA A 130 24.88 9.45 -12.65
N ALA A 131 23.84 9.68 -13.49
CA ALA A 131 22.49 9.92 -13.02
C ALA A 131 21.93 8.69 -12.28
N LEU A 132 22.07 7.50 -12.88
CA LEU A 132 21.62 6.23 -12.28
C LEU A 132 22.23 6.03 -10.90
N PHE A 133 23.56 6.09 -10.79
CA PHE A 133 24.22 5.86 -9.49
C PHE A 133 23.84 6.90 -8.44
N THR A 134 23.55 8.13 -8.85
CA THR A 134 23.16 9.19 -7.92
C THR A 134 21.76 8.95 -7.36
N VAL A 135 20.81 8.56 -8.21
CA VAL A 135 19.43 8.29 -7.80
C VAL A 135 19.29 6.94 -7.06
N GLU A 136 19.98 5.89 -7.51
CA GLU A 136 20.05 4.59 -6.81
C GLU A 136 20.60 4.77 -5.40
N ALA A 137 21.74 5.45 -5.25
CA ALA A 137 22.34 5.66 -3.95
C ALA A 137 21.47 6.53 -3.05
N ALA A 138 20.79 7.54 -3.59
CA ALA A 138 19.83 8.33 -2.79
C ALA A 138 18.69 7.45 -2.27
N TYR A 139 18.11 6.59 -3.11
CA TYR A 139 17.03 5.68 -2.75
C TYR A 139 17.46 4.60 -1.75
N GLU A 140 18.60 3.92 -1.98
CA GLU A 140 19.15 2.92 -1.03
C GLU A 140 19.35 3.50 0.38
N ASN A 141 19.57 4.81 0.46
CA ASN A 141 19.81 5.51 1.71
C ASN A 141 18.57 6.20 2.28
N ASN A 142 17.46 6.22 1.52
CA ASN A 142 16.13 6.66 1.94
C ASN A 142 15.02 5.83 1.23
N PRO A 143 14.85 4.54 1.58
CA PRO A 143 14.00 3.60 0.82
C PRO A 143 12.50 3.91 0.84
N ASP A 144 12.07 4.81 1.72
CA ASP A 144 10.67 5.21 1.89
C ASP A 144 10.30 6.44 1.03
N ASP A 145 11.26 7.05 0.34
CA ASP A 145 11.01 8.19 -0.54
C ASP A 145 10.49 7.72 -1.90
N MET A 146 9.17 7.74 -2.05
CA MET A 146 8.49 7.30 -3.27
C MET A 146 8.74 8.23 -4.46
N GLN A 147 9.10 9.50 -4.23
CA GLN A 147 9.47 10.42 -5.31
C GLN A 147 10.83 10.02 -5.90
N LEU A 148 11.79 9.67 -5.05
CA LEU A 148 13.07 9.10 -5.48
C LEU A 148 12.88 7.74 -6.15
N LEU A 149 12.06 6.85 -5.59
CA LEU A 149 11.78 5.55 -6.19
C LEU A 149 11.16 5.68 -7.60
N ARG A 150 10.27 6.65 -7.81
CA ARG A 150 9.73 6.95 -9.14
C ARG A 150 10.82 7.37 -10.11
N ARG A 151 11.71 8.28 -9.68
CA ARG A 151 12.83 8.71 -10.52
C ARG A 151 13.76 7.54 -10.87
N VAL A 152 14.05 6.64 -9.91
CA VAL A 152 14.80 5.40 -10.16
C VAL A 152 14.10 4.53 -11.22
N ALA A 153 12.78 4.33 -11.09
CA ALA A 153 11.99 3.51 -12.01
C ALA A 153 11.96 4.09 -13.44
N ASP A 154 11.69 5.39 -13.57
CA ASP A 154 11.75 6.13 -14.83
C ASP A 154 13.14 6.00 -15.48
N TYR A 155 14.19 6.04 -14.65
CA TYR A 155 15.56 5.93 -15.12
C TYR A 155 15.89 4.53 -15.66
N TYR A 156 15.53 3.47 -14.93
CA TYR A 156 15.71 2.10 -15.40
C TYR A 156 14.97 1.85 -16.73
N MET A 157 13.79 2.46 -16.93
CA MET A 157 13.10 2.42 -18.23
C MET A 157 13.90 3.09 -19.34
N ALA A 158 14.52 4.24 -19.06
CA ALA A 158 15.29 4.99 -20.04
C ALA A 158 16.57 4.27 -20.48
N VAL A 159 17.28 3.62 -19.55
CA VAL A 159 18.52 2.87 -19.86
C VAL A 159 18.28 1.44 -20.34
N GLY A 160 17.02 0.98 -20.36
CA GLY A 160 16.66 -0.34 -20.88
C GLY A 160 16.76 -1.48 -19.87
N ASP A 161 17.02 -1.20 -18.59
CA ASP A 161 17.01 -2.19 -17.50
C ASP A 161 15.57 -2.42 -17.03
N TYR A 162 14.75 -2.97 -17.94
CA TYR A 162 13.30 -3.08 -17.75
C TYR A 162 12.91 -3.95 -16.54
N ALA A 163 13.76 -4.92 -16.17
CA ALA A 163 13.52 -5.79 -15.02
C ALA A 163 13.54 -4.98 -13.70
N LYS A 164 14.58 -4.16 -13.50
CA LYS A 164 14.65 -3.30 -12.31
C LYS A 164 13.63 -2.17 -12.34
N ALA A 165 13.29 -1.66 -13.54
CA ALA A 165 12.19 -0.71 -13.69
C ALA A 165 10.87 -1.29 -13.19
N ARG A 166 10.52 -2.50 -13.65
CA ARG A 166 9.32 -3.22 -13.21
C ARG A 166 9.30 -3.37 -11.70
N ASP A 167 10.38 -3.85 -11.09
CA ASP A 167 10.43 -4.09 -9.65
C ASP A 167 10.24 -2.79 -8.84
N ALA A 168 10.77 -1.67 -9.32
CA ALA A 168 10.53 -0.35 -8.73
C ALA A 168 9.07 0.11 -8.90
N TYR A 169 8.47 -0.08 -10.09
CA TYR A 169 7.06 0.24 -10.32
C TYR A 169 6.09 -0.65 -9.56
N VAL A 170 6.41 -1.92 -9.30
CA VAL A 170 5.62 -2.81 -8.44
C VAL A 170 5.54 -2.22 -7.03
N LYS A 171 6.67 -1.80 -6.47
CA LYS A 171 6.73 -1.14 -5.16
C LYS A 171 5.94 0.17 -5.15
N LEU A 172 6.07 1.00 -6.18
CA LEU A 172 5.32 2.25 -6.31
C LEU A 172 3.81 2.01 -6.38
N ASN A 173 3.37 1.02 -7.16
CA ASN A 173 1.96 0.67 -7.31
C ASN A 173 1.38 0.08 -6.01
N ALA A 174 2.18 -0.64 -5.22
CA ALA A 174 1.76 -1.09 -3.90
C ALA A 174 1.54 0.08 -2.91
N TYR A 175 2.32 1.17 -3.03
CA TYR A 175 2.19 2.35 -2.20
C TYR A 175 1.08 3.31 -2.69
N LEU A 176 0.91 3.46 -4.00
CA LEU A 176 -0.12 4.30 -4.64
C LEU A 176 -1.03 3.45 -5.55
N PRO A 177 -1.87 2.57 -4.98
CA PRO A 177 -2.66 1.61 -5.77
C PRO A 177 -3.70 2.24 -6.70
N ASN A 178 -4.05 3.51 -6.49
CA ASN A 178 -5.03 4.24 -7.29
C ASN A 178 -4.40 5.21 -8.31
N ASP A 179 -3.07 5.29 -8.38
CA ASP A 179 -2.38 6.17 -9.34
C ASP A 179 -2.32 5.49 -10.72
N GLN A 180 -3.19 5.94 -11.61
CA GLN A 180 -3.31 5.43 -12.98
C GLN A 180 -2.04 5.63 -13.81
N VAL A 181 -1.22 6.64 -13.49
CA VAL A 181 0.04 6.88 -14.20
C VAL A 181 1.05 5.82 -13.83
N ILE A 182 1.21 5.53 -12.53
CA ILE A 182 2.12 4.49 -12.04
C ILE A 182 1.68 3.11 -12.54
N PHE A 183 0.38 2.81 -12.51
CA PHE A 183 -0.14 1.56 -13.04
C PHE A 183 0.16 1.39 -14.53
N LYS A 184 0.01 2.44 -15.33
CA LYS A 184 0.38 2.43 -16.75
C LYS A 184 1.88 2.22 -16.94
N GLN A 185 2.73 2.94 -16.19
CA GLN A 185 4.18 2.79 -16.27
C GLN A 185 4.66 1.39 -15.87
N LEU A 186 4.01 0.77 -14.87
CA LEU A 186 4.23 -0.63 -14.52
C LEU A 186 3.92 -1.56 -15.69
N LYS A 187 2.75 -1.39 -16.32
CA LYS A 187 2.35 -2.20 -17.49
C LYS A 187 3.30 -2.03 -18.66
N ASP A 188 3.76 -0.80 -18.92
CA ASP A 188 4.76 -0.50 -19.95
C ASP A 188 6.10 -1.20 -19.65
N ALA A 189 6.54 -1.21 -18.38
CA ALA A 189 7.75 -1.91 -17.95
C ALA A 189 7.61 -3.44 -18.11
N GLU A 190 6.48 -4.02 -17.68
CA GLU A 190 6.18 -5.45 -17.84
C GLU A 190 6.18 -5.88 -19.31
N ALA A 191 5.57 -5.08 -20.18
CA ALA A 191 5.57 -5.32 -21.63
C ALA A 191 6.99 -5.30 -22.19
N ARG A 192 7.82 -4.31 -21.80
CA ARG A 192 9.22 -4.24 -22.26
C ARG A 192 10.09 -5.37 -21.74
N VAL A 193 9.88 -5.83 -20.50
CA VAL A 193 10.56 -7.04 -19.98
C VAL A 193 10.21 -8.25 -20.84
N THR A 194 8.92 -8.44 -21.14
CA THR A 194 8.44 -9.57 -21.95
C THR A 194 8.97 -9.51 -23.37
N MET A 195 8.95 -8.32 -23.98
CA MET A 195 9.55 -8.11 -25.31
C MET A 195 11.04 -8.41 -25.27
N ALA A 196 11.81 -7.82 -24.35
CA ALA A 196 13.25 -8.04 -24.25
C ALA A 196 13.61 -9.53 -24.09
N ALA A 197 12.87 -10.27 -23.26
CA ALA A 197 13.01 -11.71 -23.14
C ALA A 197 12.71 -12.46 -24.44
N GLY A 198 11.64 -12.07 -25.16
CA GLY A 198 11.29 -12.64 -26.47
C GLY A 198 12.30 -12.30 -27.58
N TRP A 199 13.00 -11.16 -27.50
CA TRP A 199 14.08 -10.78 -28.43
C TRP A 199 15.38 -11.56 -28.15
N GLU A 200 15.72 -11.82 -26.88
CA GLU A 200 16.86 -12.66 -26.52
C GLU A 200 16.65 -14.13 -26.92
N GLU A 201 15.43 -14.66 -26.81
CA GLU A 201 15.10 -16.01 -27.28
C GLU A 201 15.05 -16.13 -28.81
N ALA A 202 14.65 -15.06 -29.52
CA ALA A 202 14.55 -15.04 -30.98
C ALA A 202 15.92 -14.82 -31.69
N ALA A 203 16.90 -14.21 -31.04
CA ALA A 203 18.21 -13.91 -31.63
C ALA A 203 19.07 -15.17 -31.93
N GLY A 204 18.63 -16.36 -31.49
CA GLY A 204 19.44 -17.59 -31.54
C GLY A 204 18.97 -18.71 -32.46
N LYS A 205 17.78 -18.68 -33.10
CA LYS A 205 17.25 -19.89 -33.80
C LYS A 205 16.53 -19.61 -35.12
N LYS A 206 16.85 -20.44 -36.11
CA LYS A 206 16.51 -20.31 -37.54
C LYS A 206 15.06 -20.73 -37.90
N ASP A 207 14.24 -21.07 -36.92
CA ASP A 207 12.84 -21.56 -37.10
C ASP A 207 11.77 -20.56 -36.60
N ALA A 208 12.16 -19.31 -36.33
CA ALA A 208 11.38 -18.30 -35.62
C ALA A 208 9.99 -17.94 -36.19
N TYR A 209 9.70 -18.25 -37.47
CA TYR A 209 8.40 -17.92 -38.06
C TYR A 209 7.26 -18.85 -37.61
N ARG A 210 7.58 -20.08 -37.16
CA ARG A 210 6.59 -21.05 -36.66
C ARG A 210 6.24 -20.81 -35.19
N ASP A 211 7.22 -20.39 -34.39
CA ASP A 211 7.04 -20.06 -32.96
C ASP A 211 6.39 -18.69 -32.73
N LEU A 212 6.49 -17.76 -33.70
CA LEU A 212 5.73 -16.49 -33.71
C LEU A 212 4.20 -16.69 -33.76
N ILE A 213 3.73 -17.83 -34.29
CA ILE A 213 2.30 -18.19 -34.30
C ILE A 213 1.89 -18.72 -32.91
N ALA A 214 2.74 -19.48 -32.23
CA ALA A 214 2.53 -19.90 -30.84
C ALA A 214 2.60 -18.71 -29.85
N ASN A 215 3.46 -17.73 -30.13
CA ASN A 215 3.59 -16.51 -29.31
C ASN A 215 2.41 -15.54 -29.46
N LYS A 216 1.62 -15.62 -30.55
CA LYS A 216 0.35 -14.89 -30.66
C LYS A 216 -0.69 -15.39 -29.68
N ASP A 217 -0.72 -16.70 -29.41
CA ASP A 217 -1.62 -17.28 -28.42
C ASP A 217 -1.17 -16.94 -26.99
N GLN A 218 0.14 -16.90 -26.75
CA GLN A 218 0.70 -16.48 -25.46
C GLN A 218 0.52 -14.97 -25.19
N ALA A 219 0.66 -14.13 -26.22
CA ALA A 219 0.36 -12.69 -26.14
C ALA A 219 -1.14 -12.43 -25.94
N LYS A 220 -2.03 -13.20 -26.62
CA LYS A 220 -3.46 -13.19 -26.33
C LYS A 220 -3.77 -13.64 -24.90
N LYS A 221 -3.10 -14.67 -24.38
CA LYS A 221 -3.25 -15.14 -23.00
C LYS A 221 -2.83 -14.10 -21.96
N LEU A 222 -1.74 -13.36 -22.21
CA LEU A 222 -1.29 -12.28 -21.33
C LEU A 222 -2.22 -11.06 -21.39
N ASP A 223 -2.77 -10.75 -22.57
CA ASP A 223 -3.80 -9.72 -22.76
C ASP A 223 -5.14 -10.11 -22.08
N MET A 224 -5.48 -11.41 -22.07
CA MET A 224 -6.61 -11.95 -21.30
C MET A 224 -6.35 -11.82 -19.80
N GLN A 225 -5.17 -12.21 -19.29
CA GLN A 225 -4.83 -12.10 -17.86
C GLN A 225 -4.72 -10.65 -17.36
N ALA A 226 -4.46 -9.69 -18.25
CA ALA A 226 -4.41 -8.26 -17.94
C ALA A 226 -5.79 -7.58 -17.90
N LYS A 227 -6.86 -8.22 -18.40
CA LYS A 227 -8.23 -7.67 -18.32
C LYS A 227 -8.77 -7.87 -16.90
N ALA A 228 -9.20 -6.76 -16.28
CA ALA A 228 -9.75 -6.75 -14.92
C ALA A 228 -11.00 -7.64 -14.73
N VAL A 229 -11.65 -8.03 -15.83
CA VAL A 229 -12.67 -9.10 -15.89
C VAL A 229 -12.43 -9.87 -17.19
N VAL A 230 -11.88 -11.08 -17.09
CA VAL A 230 -11.84 -12.01 -18.23
C VAL A 230 -13.22 -12.62 -18.32
N ALA A 231 -13.98 -12.37 -19.39
CA ALA A 231 -15.34 -12.86 -19.57
C ALA A 231 -15.44 -13.74 -20.83
N GLY A 232 -16.29 -14.76 -20.78
CA GLY A 232 -16.55 -15.66 -21.91
C GLY A 232 -15.46 -16.73 -22.09
N SER A 233 -15.23 -17.17 -23.33
CA SER A 233 -14.32 -18.29 -23.68
C SER A 233 -12.88 -18.12 -23.16
N ASP A 234 -12.45 -16.87 -22.98
CA ASP A 234 -11.12 -16.53 -22.47
C ASP A 234 -10.97 -16.88 -20.99
N ALA A 235 -12.06 -16.84 -20.21
CA ALA A 235 -12.06 -17.20 -18.80
C ALA A 235 -11.92 -18.71 -18.61
N ASP A 236 -12.64 -19.51 -19.41
CA ASP A 236 -12.59 -20.97 -19.34
C ASP A 236 -11.19 -21.51 -19.62
N ALA A 237 -10.51 -20.96 -20.63
CA ALA A 237 -9.12 -21.34 -20.95
C ALA A 237 -8.15 -21.03 -19.79
N LEU A 238 -8.32 -19.90 -19.11
CA LEU A 238 -7.50 -19.54 -17.95
C LEU A 238 -7.82 -20.41 -16.72
N ILE A 239 -9.07 -20.80 -16.55
CA ILE A 239 -9.52 -21.70 -15.47
C ILE A 239 -8.89 -23.08 -15.64
N GLU A 240 -8.92 -23.65 -16.85
CA GLU A 240 -8.29 -24.95 -17.14
C GLU A 240 -6.77 -24.91 -16.93
N GLU A 241 -6.11 -23.83 -17.35
CA GLU A 241 -4.67 -23.66 -17.11
C GLU A 241 -4.36 -23.56 -15.61
N ALA A 242 -5.17 -22.83 -14.85
CA ALA A 242 -5.00 -22.72 -13.41
C ALA A 242 -5.25 -24.05 -12.69
N ARG A 243 -6.21 -24.87 -13.15
CA ARG A 243 -6.42 -26.26 -12.66
C ARG A 243 -5.19 -27.13 -12.93
N ALA A 244 -4.63 -27.09 -14.14
CA ALA A 244 -3.43 -27.86 -14.49
C ALA A 244 -2.20 -27.47 -13.65
N ARG A 245 -2.05 -26.20 -13.29
CA ARG A 245 -0.97 -25.75 -12.37
C ARG A 245 -1.13 -26.33 -10.97
N ILE A 246 -2.37 -26.45 -10.48
CA ILE A 246 -2.64 -27.09 -9.19
C ILE A 246 -2.32 -28.59 -9.25
N GLU A 247 -2.63 -29.28 -10.35
CA GLU A 247 -2.27 -30.69 -10.51
C GLU A 247 -0.75 -30.91 -10.49
N GLN A 248 0.02 -29.98 -11.08
CA GLN A 248 1.49 -30.05 -11.08
C GLN A 248 2.09 -29.73 -9.72
N GLU A 249 1.56 -28.74 -9.00
CA GLU A 249 2.02 -28.32 -7.69
C GLU A 249 0.87 -28.29 -6.66
N PRO A 250 0.38 -29.46 -6.21
CA PRO A 250 -0.83 -29.55 -5.38
C PRO A 250 -0.66 -28.96 -3.98
N ASN A 251 0.57 -28.73 -3.53
CA ASN A 251 0.87 -28.13 -2.23
C ASN A 251 0.97 -26.60 -2.27
N ASN A 252 0.87 -25.97 -3.44
CA ASN A 252 1.03 -24.53 -3.60
C ASN A 252 -0.31 -23.80 -3.42
N LEU A 253 -0.59 -23.37 -2.18
CA LEU A 253 -1.85 -22.68 -1.83
C LEU A 253 -2.13 -21.42 -2.66
N ASN A 254 -1.10 -20.77 -3.21
CA ASN A 254 -1.30 -19.57 -4.03
C ASN A 254 -2.03 -19.88 -5.33
N TYR A 255 -1.86 -21.08 -5.89
CA TYR A 255 -2.55 -21.48 -7.12
C TYR A 255 -4.04 -21.70 -6.89
N TYR A 256 -4.42 -22.31 -5.76
CA TYR A 256 -5.83 -22.41 -5.36
C TYR A 256 -6.47 -21.04 -5.16
N ARG A 257 -5.78 -20.12 -4.46
CA ARG A 257 -6.28 -18.74 -4.26
C ARG A 257 -6.44 -17.99 -5.59
N ALA A 258 -5.50 -18.16 -6.52
CA ALA A 258 -5.58 -17.54 -7.84
C ALA A 258 -6.76 -18.09 -8.66
N LEU A 259 -6.95 -19.41 -8.68
CA LEU A 259 -8.07 -20.06 -9.36
C LEU A 259 -9.41 -19.65 -8.75
N ALA A 260 -9.53 -19.66 -7.42
CA ALA A 260 -10.76 -19.25 -6.73
C ALA A 260 -11.13 -17.78 -7.01
N ARG A 261 -10.14 -16.88 -7.07
CA ARG A 261 -10.35 -15.48 -7.47
C ARG A 261 -10.84 -15.37 -8.90
N LEU A 262 -10.24 -16.11 -9.83
CA LEU A 262 -10.63 -16.12 -11.24
C LEU A 262 -12.06 -16.64 -11.43
N LEU A 263 -12.43 -17.72 -10.74
CA LEU A 263 -13.77 -18.28 -10.72
C LEU A 263 -14.78 -17.28 -10.13
N SER A 264 -14.44 -16.64 -9.01
CA SER A 264 -15.30 -15.64 -8.36
C SER A 264 -15.55 -14.41 -9.25
N GLN A 265 -14.53 -13.92 -9.96
CA GLN A 265 -14.67 -12.82 -10.93
C GLN A 265 -15.62 -13.16 -12.09
N ASN A 266 -15.74 -14.46 -12.40
CA ASN A 266 -16.63 -14.98 -13.43
C ASN A 266 -17.99 -15.43 -12.90
N LYS A 267 -18.32 -15.07 -11.65
CA LYS A 267 -19.55 -15.47 -10.94
C LYS A 267 -19.73 -17.00 -10.81
N ARG A 268 -18.66 -17.78 -10.96
CA ARG A 268 -18.62 -19.24 -10.76
C ARG A 268 -18.32 -19.53 -9.29
N PHE A 269 -19.21 -19.07 -8.41
CA PHE A 269 -18.93 -19.05 -6.97
C PHE A 269 -18.91 -20.46 -6.35
N GLU A 270 -19.78 -21.39 -6.77
CA GLU A 270 -19.76 -22.75 -6.23
C GLU A 270 -18.41 -23.43 -6.49
N GLU A 271 -17.90 -23.34 -7.72
CA GLU A 271 -16.59 -23.90 -8.07
C GLU A 271 -15.44 -23.22 -7.32
N ALA A 272 -15.52 -21.91 -7.11
CA ALA A 272 -14.53 -21.19 -6.31
C ALA A 272 -14.48 -21.71 -4.87
N VAL A 273 -15.65 -22.00 -4.28
CA VAL A 273 -15.75 -22.61 -2.94
C VAL A 273 -15.11 -24.00 -2.93
N GLU A 274 -15.40 -24.86 -3.91
CA GLU A 274 -14.81 -26.21 -4.01
C GLU A 274 -13.28 -26.18 -4.10
N VAL A 275 -12.72 -25.24 -4.87
CA VAL A 275 -11.28 -25.05 -4.99
C VAL A 275 -10.65 -24.62 -3.66
N LEU A 276 -11.28 -23.68 -2.95
CA LEU A 276 -10.77 -23.22 -1.65
C LEU A 276 -10.91 -24.31 -0.57
N GLU A 277 -11.98 -25.11 -0.62
CA GLU A 277 -12.17 -26.27 0.25
C GLU A 277 -11.11 -27.35 0.01
N SER A 278 -10.75 -27.58 -1.25
CA SER A 278 -9.64 -28.47 -1.61
C SER A 278 -8.31 -27.96 -1.05
N ALA A 279 -8.07 -26.64 -1.12
CA ALA A 279 -6.89 -26.01 -0.51
C ALA A 279 -6.87 -26.18 1.02
N ARG A 280 -8.04 -26.25 1.67
CA ARG A 280 -8.16 -26.45 3.12
C ARG A 280 -7.76 -27.86 3.53
N GLY A 281 -7.93 -28.85 2.63
CA GLY A 281 -7.40 -30.19 2.81
C GLY A 281 -5.87 -30.25 2.80
N VAL A 282 -5.20 -29.31 2.11
CA VAL A 282 -3.74 -29.19 2.07
C VAL A 282 -3.19 -28.50 3.32
N ASN A 283 -3.86 -27.43 3.78
CA ASN A 283 -3.54 -26.76 5.04
C ASN A 283 -4.82 -26.36 5.80
N ALA A 284 -5.16 -27.15 6.81
CA ALA A 284 -6.39 -26.99 7.59
C ALA A 284 -6.37 -25.82 8.59
N ALA A 285 -5.20 -25.20 8.83
CA ALA A 285 -5.00 -24.19 9.87
C ALA A 285 -4.58 -22.82 9.29
N ASP A 286 -5.22 -22.40 8.20
CA ASP A 286 -5.01 -21.08 7.59
C ASP A 286 -6.26 -20.17 7.76
N PRO A 287 -6.21 -19.17 8.67
CA PRO A 287 -7.30 -18.23 8.87
C PRO A 287 -7.66 -17.40 7.63
N GLU A 288 -6.71 -17.12 6.73
CA GLU A 288 -6.99 -16.39 5.48
C GLU A 288 -7.79 -17.25 4.51
N LEU A 289 -7.51 -18.56 4.49
CA LEU A 289 -8.25 -19.49 3.64
C LEU A 289 -9.69 -19.65 4.13
N ASP A 290 -9.89 -19.79 5.45
CA ASP A 290 -11.24 -19.82 6.02
C ASP A 290 -12.00 -18.53 5.68
N ARG A 291 -11.38 -17.35 5.81
CA ARG A 291 -11.98 -16.08 5.39
C ARG A 291 -12.38 -16.06 3.91
N ALA A 292 -11.52 -16.59 3.05
CA ALA A 292 -11.80 -16.65 1.61
C ALA A 292 -13.00 -17.54 1.33
N ILE A 293 -13.08 -18.73 1.95
CA ILE A 293 -14.23 -19.65 1.81
C ILE A 293 -15.52 -18.96 2.26
N THR A 294 -15.52 -18.31 3.43
CA THR A 294 -16.69 -17.57 3.94
C THR A 294 -17.13 -16.49 2.95
N THR A 295 -16.19 -15.64 2.52
CA THR A 295 -16.49 -14.53 1.59
C THR A 295 -17.07 -15.05 0.28
N THR A 296 -16.47 -16.08 -0.31
CA THR A 296 -16.94 -16.64 -1.58
C THR A 296 -18.31 -17.31 -1.43
N ARG A 297 -18.59 -17.98 -0.31
CA ARG A 297 -19.93 -18.56 -0.03
C ARG A 297 -20.98 -17.48 0.11
N ILE A 298 -20.69 -16.38 0.80
CA ILE A 298 -21.60 -15.23 0.90
C ILE A 298 -21.90 -14.68 -0.50
N SER A 299 -20.89 -14.49 -1.34
CA SER A 299 -21.11 -14.04 -2.73
C SER A 299 -21.94 -15.03 -3.57
N ALA A 300 -21.83 -16.34 -3.31
CA ALA A 300 -22.69 -17.34 -3.95
C ALA A 300 -24.16 -17.16 -3.54
N PHE A 301 -24.43 -16.97 -2.24
CA PHE A 301 -25.76 -16.68 -1.74
C PHE A 301 -26.32 -15.38 -2.32
N GLU A 302 -25.54 -14.29 -2.32
CA GLU A 302 -25.93 -12.99 -2.89
C GLU A 302 -26.30 -13.12 -4.36
N ALA A 303 -25.49 -13.84 -5.16
CA ALA A 303 -25.79 -14.08 -6.57
C ALA A 303 -27.09 -14.87 -6.77
N LYS A 304 -27.38 -15.86 -5.92
CA LYS A 304 -28.63 -16.63 -5.94
C LYS A 304 -29.83 -15.75 -5.56
N ILE A 305 -29.69 -14.91 -4.53
CA ILE A 305 -30.72 -13.94 -4.09
C ILE A 305 -31.04 -12.97 -5.23
N ASP A 306 -30.01 -12.40 -5.86
CA ASP A 306 -30.18 -11.46 -6.97
C ASP A 306 -30.87 -12.11 -8.17
N ALA A 307 -30.51 -13.36 -8.50
CA ALA A 307 -31.17 -14.12 -9.57
C ALA A 307 -32.65 -14.37 -9.28
N LEU A 308 -33.00 -14.74 -8.05
CA LEU A 308 -34.40 -14.95 -7.62
C LEU A 308 -35.20 -13.65 -7.65
N LYS A 309 -34.62 -12.55 -7.14
CA LYS A 309 -35.23 -11.22 -7.21
C LYS A 309 -35.46 -10.79 -8.66
N ALA A 310 -34.49 -11.01 -9.55
CA ALA A 310 -34.62 -10.71 -10.97
C ALA A 310 -35.70 -11.56 -11.67
N ALA A 311 -35.91 -12.80 -11.20
CA ALA A 311 -36.97 -13.68 -11.66
C ALA A 311 -38.36 -13.34 -11.07
N GLY A 312 -38.44 -12.37 -10.16
CA GLY A 312 -39.68 -11.99 -9.46
C GLY A 312 -40.07 -12.88 -8.29
N ASP A 313 -39.20 -13.81 -7.88
CA ASP A 313 -39.42 -14.70 -6.74
C ASP A 313 -38.90 -14.07 -5.44
N ALA A 314 -39.67 -13.14 -4.90
CA ALA A 314 -39.33 -12.46 -3.64
C ALA A 314 -39.36 -13.40 -2.43
N ALA A 315 -40.21 -14.43 -2.44
CA ALA A 315 -40.31 -15.40 -1.36
C ALA A 315 -39.07 -16.29 -1.32
N GLY A 316 -38.69 -16.88 -2.46
CA GLY A 316 -37.46 -17.67 -2.57
C GLY A 316 -36.21 -16.85 -2.24
N ALA A 317 -36.16 -15.57 -2.65
CA ALA A 317 -35.05 -14.69 -2.28
C ALA A 317 -34.93 -14.49 -0.77
N ALA A 318 -36.06 -14.34 -0.05
CA ALA A 318 -36.07 -14.21 1.41
C ALA A 318 -35.68 -15.51 2.13
N ASP A 319 -36.08 -16.66 1.59
CA ASP A 319 -35.67 -17.98 2.11
C ASP A 319 -34.15 -18.15 2.00
N VAL A 320 -33.56 -17.83 0.84
CA VAL A 320 -32.09 -17.90 0.64
C VAL A 320 -31.36 -16.87 1.51
N GLU A 321 -31.92 -15.68 1.72
CA GLU A 321 -31.36 -14.70 2.65
C GLU A 321 -31.34 -15.22 4.09
N THR A 322 -32.36 -15.98 4.49
CA THR A 322 -32.40 -16.66 5.79
C THR A 322 -31.32 -17.75 5.89
N GLU A 323 -31.17 -18.58 4.85
CA GLU A 323 -30.10 -19.59 4.76
C GLU A 323 -28.70 -18.95 4.86
N MET A 324 -28.46 -17.87 4.12
CA MET A 324 -27.19 -17.14 4.14
C MET A 324 -26.86 -16.60 5.54
N ASN A 325 -27.85 -16.00 6.20
CA ASN A 325 -27.71 -15.47 7.55
C ASN A 325 -27.38 -16.56 8.57
N GLN A 326 -28.02 -17.74 8.45
CA GLN A 326 -27.71 -18.90 9.29
C GLN A 326 -26.29 -19.41 9.02
N PHE A 327 -25.89 -19.52 7.74
CA PHE A 327 -24.53 -19.91 7.36
C PHE A 327 -23.47 -18.97 7.97
N ILE A 328 -23.68 -17.65 7.88
CA ILE A 328 -22.74 -16.65 8.44
C ILE A 328 -22.56 -16.88 9.95
N PHE A 329 -23.66 -17.13 10.67
CA PHE A 329 -23.62 -17.39 12.10
C PHE A 329 -22.84 -18.67 12.42
N ASP A 330 -23.16 -19.78 11.75
CA ASP A 330 -22.53 -21.09 11.99
C ASP A 330 -21.04 -21.06 11.66
N ASP A 331 -20.66 -20.40 10.56
CA ASP A 331 -19.26 -20.24 10.15
C ASP A 331 -18.46 -19.39 11.15
N LEU A 332 -19.01 -18.24 11.58
CA LEU A 332 -18.36 -17.39 12.57
C LEU A 332 -18.19 -18.12 13.91
N SER A 333 -19.21 -18.86 14.35
CA SER A 333 -19.14 -19.68 15.57
C SER A 333 -18.03 -20.74 15.47
N ALA A 334 -17.97 -21.49 14.37
CA ALA A 334 -16.93 -22.49 14.14
C ALA A 334 -15.52 -21.87 14.08
N ARG A 335 -15.38 -20.70 13.45
CA ARG A 335 -14.10 -20.00 13.35
C ARG A 335 -13.63 -19.40 14.68
N VAL A 336 -14.54 -18.91 15.53
CA VAL A 336 -14.20 -18.49 16.89
C VAL A 336 -13.74 -19.69 17.73
N GLN A 337 -14.34 -20.88 17.56
CA GLN A 337 -13.88 -22.09 18.23
C GLN A 337 -12.47 -22.51 17.76
N ARG A 338 -12.20 -22.41 16.45
CA ARG A 338 -10.89 -22.75 15.87
C ARG A 338 -9.80 -21.73 16.21
N TYR A 339 -10.16 -20.45 16.27
CA TYR A 339 -9.25 -19.32 16.50
C TYR A 339 -9.69 -18.49 17.71
N PRO A 340 -9.65 -19.05 18.94
CA PRO A 340 -10.21 -18.40 20.12
C PRO A 340 -9.49 -17.11 20.55
N ASN A 341 -8.28 -16.86 20.03
CA ASN A 341 -7.53 -15.64 20.34
C ASN A 341 -7.74 -14.53 19.29
N ASP A 342 -8.47 -14.79 18.20
CA ASP A 342 -8.79 -13.78 17.22
C ASP A 342 -9.93 -12.88 17.74
N LEU A 343 -9.53 -11.73 18.30
CA LEU A 343 -10.45 -10.77 18.89
C LEU A 343 -11.39 -10.13 17.86
N LYS A 344 -11.00 -10.10 16.58
CA LYS A 344 -11.86 -9.58 15.51
C LYS A 344 -13.00 -10.54 15.23
N LEU A 345 -12.73 -11.85 15.20
CA LEU A 345 -13.80 -12.86 15.04
C LEU A 345 -14.79 -12.84 16.22
N ARG A 346 -14.30 -12.57 17.44
CA ARG A 346 -15.18 -12.38 18.59
C ARG A 346 -16.07 -11.16 18.41
N TYR A 347 -15.53 -10.04 17.93
CA TYR A 347 -16.33 -8.87 17.60
C TYR A 347 -17.41 -9.17 16.55
N GLU A 348 -17.02 -9.79 15.44
CA GLU A 348 -17.92 -10.17 14.35
C GLU A 348 -19.03 -11.13 14.82
N LEU A 349 -18.71 -12.12 15.66
CA LEU A 349 -19.69 -13.02 16.26
C LEU A 349 -20.61 -12.30 17.27
N GLY A 350 -20.07 -11.37 18.05
CA GLY A 350 -20.86 -10.52 18.95
C GLY A 350 -21.91 -9.70 18.20
N LEU A 351 -21.56 -9.16 17.03
CA LEU A 351 -22.50 -8.45 16.16
C LEU A 351 -23.64 -9.35 15.68
N GLN A 352 -23.36 -10.62 15.36
CA GLN A 352 -24.42 -11.56 14.98
C GLN A 352 -25.35 -11.87 16.16
N TYR A 353 -24.80 -12.17 17.34
CA TYR A 353 -25.64 -12.37 18.53
C TYR A 353 -26.49 -11.14 18.85
N PHE A 354 -25.92 -9.93 18.73
CA PHE A 354 -26.64 -8.68 18.92
C PHE A 354 -27.78 -8.51 17.90
N LYS A 355 -27.52 -8.76 16.61
CA LYS A 355 -28.51 -8.67 15.52
C LYS A 355 -29.74 -9.53 15.80
N TYR A 356 -29.57 -10.71 16.40
CA TYR A 356 -30.66 -11.63 16.72
C TYR A 356 -31.18 -11.52 18.17
N GLY A 357 -30.72 -10.52 18.94
CA GLY A 357 -31.23 -10.25 20.29
C GLY A 357 -30.68 -11.18 21.38
N TYR A 358 -29.68 -12.01 21.09
CA TYR A 358 -28.99 -12.85 22.07
C TYR A 358 -27.98 -12.01 22.88
N HIS A 359 -28.51 -11.12 23.72
CA HIS A 359 -27.71 -10.11 24.43
C HIS A 359 -26.65 -10.71 25.36
N ASP A 360 -26.91 -11.85 26.01
CA ASP A 360 -25.95 -12.48 26.93
C ASP A 360 -24.73 -13.03 26.18
N ASP A 361 -24.95 -13.76 25.09
CA ASP A 361 -23.86 -14.27 24.24
C ASP A 361 -23.07 -13.13 23.58
N ALA A 362 -23.78 -12.10 23.12
CA ALA A 362 -23.17 -10.88 22.56
C ALA A 362 -22.25 -10.20 23.59
N ILE A 363 -22.72 -10.01 24.83
CA ILE A 363 -21.91 -9.43 25.92
C ILE A 363 -20.65 -10.25 26.14
N GLY A 364 -20.76 -11.58 26.21
CA GLY A 364 -19.60 -12.46 26.39
C GLY A 364 -18.55 -12.28 25.30
N GLN A 365 -18.98 -12.16 24.04
CA GLN A 365 -18.05 -11.92 22.93
C GLN A 365 -17.44 -10.50 22.96
N PHE A 366 -18.26 -9.46 23.18
CA PHE A 366 -17.77 -8.09 23.18
C PHE A 366 -16.85 -7.78 24.38
N GLN A 367 -17.06 -8.43 25.53
CA GLN A 367 -16.14 -8.35 26.66
C GLN A 367 -14.73 -8.85 26.34
N LEU A 368 -14.63 -9.82 25.43
CA LEU A 368 -13.34 -10.32 24.95
C LEU A 368 -12.80 -9.42 23.83
N SER A 369 -13.62 -9.03 22.86
CA SER A 369 -13.17 -8.22 21.73
C SER A 369 -12.72 -6.81 22.10
N GLN A 370 -13.25 -6.22 23.18
CA GLN A 370 -12.82 -4.89 23.64
C GLN A 370 -11.34 -4.79 24.05
N ARG A 371 -10.65 -5.93 24.17
CA ARG A 371 -9.20 -6.00 24.39
C ARG A 371 -8.40 -5.68 23.12
N SER A 372 -9.03 -5.75 21.94
CA SER A 372 -8.43 -5.34 20.66
C SER A 372 -8.44 -3.82 20.58
N PRO A 373 -7.29 -3.13 20.42
CA PRO A 373 -7.26 -1.68 20.27
C PRO A 373 -8.13 -1.18 19.11
N LYS A 374 -8.20 -1.97 18.02
CA LYS A 374 -8.96 -1.61 16.82
C LYS A 374 -10.47 -1.71 17.04
N GLU A 375 -10.94 -2.75 17.71
CA GLU A 375 -12.37 -3.02 17.89
C GLU A 375 -12.91 -2.49 19.23
N ARG A 376 -12.05 -1.90 20.08
CA ARG A 376 -12.36 -1.53 21.46
C ARG A 376 -13.60 -0.65 21.57
N ILE A 377 -13.61 0.47 20.87
CA ILE A 377 -14.64 1.49 21.03
C ILE A 377 -15.99 1.00 20.49
N GLU A 378 -16.00 0.33 19.34
CA GLU A 378 -17.22 -0.29 18.81
C GLU A 378 -17.73 -1.39 19.74
N SER A 379 -16.83 -2.22 20.30
CA SER A 379 -17.21 -3.25 21.29
C SER A 379 -17.85 -2.64 22.54
N LEU A 380 -17.34 -1.51 23.05
CA LEU A 380 -17.94 -0.79 24.17
C LEU A 380 -19.33 -0.25 23.83
N TYR A 381 -19.50 0.31 22.62
CA TYR A 381 -20.81 0.76 22.13
C TYR A 381 -21.82 -0.40 22.10
N TYR A 382 -21.46 -1.54 21.50
CA TYR A 382 -22.39 -2.67 21.42
C TYR A 382 -22.61 -3.37 22.78
N LEU A 383 -21.62 -3.39 23.68
CA LEU A 383 -21.84 -3.79 25.07
C LEU A 383 -22.94 -2.93 25.71
N ALA A 384 -22.86 -1.61 25.53
CA ALA A 384 -23.88 -0.71 26.03
C ALA A 384 -25.25 -0.99 25.43
N MET A 385 -25.34 -1.23 24.11
CA MET A 385 -26.62 -1.56 23.47
C MET A 385 -27.20 -2.87 23.98
N CYS A 386 -26.36 -3.88 24.26
CA CYS A 386 -26.81 -5.12 24.88
C CYS A 386 -27.32 -4.88 26.31
N PHE A 387 -26.60 -4.12 27.13
CA PHE A 387 -27.05 -3.79 28.48
C PHE A 387 -28.34 -2.97 28.48
N ALA A 388 -28.49 -2.01 27.57
CA ALA A 388 -29.71 -1.23 27.39
C ALA A 388 -30.89 -2.11 26.97
N GLY A 389 -30.69 -3.02 26.01
CA GLY A 389 -31.71 -4.00 25.59
C GLY A 389 -32.17 -4.93 26.73
N LYS A 390 -31.27 -5.20 27.69
CA LYS A 390 -31.59 -5.94 28.93
C LYS A 390 -32.17 -5.08 30.06
N GLY A 391 -32.38 -3.78 29.83
CA GLY A 391 -32.84 -2.84 30.86
C GLY A 391 -31.78 -2.47 31.92
N GLN A 392 -30.53 -2.88 31.75
CA GLN A 392 -29.42 -2.59 32.66
C GLN A 392 -28.79 -1.23 32.34
N ARG A 393 -29.56 -0.16 32.56
CA ARG A 393 -29.23 1.22 32.14
C ARG A 393 -27.90 1.72 32.70
N ASP A 394 -27.62 1.49 33.98
CA ASP A 394 -26.38 1.97 34.61
C ASP A 394 -25.13 1.39 33.94
N MET A 395 -25.17 0.11 33.58
CA MET A 395 -24.07 -0.55 32.85
C MET A 395 -23.96 0.00 31.43
N ALA A 396 -25.08 0.25 30.75
CA ALA A 396 -25.07 0.84 29.41
C ALA A 396 -24.43 2.23 29.41
N ILE A 397 -24.81 3.10 30.34
CA ILE A 397 -24.24 4.44 30.50
C ILE A 397 -22.74 4.35 30.77
N MET A 398 -22.32 3.51 31.72
CA MET A 398 -20.90 3.32 32.05
C MET A 398 -20.05 2.95 30.81
N GLN A 399 -20.54 2.01 29.98
CA GLN A 399 -19.81 1.61 28.77
C GLN A 399 -19.75 2.74 27.72
N LEU A 400 -20.84 3.49 27.53
CA LEU A 400 -20.88 4.62 26.59
C LEU A 400 -20.02 5.79 27.05
N GLU A 401 -20.01 6.13 28.34
CA GLU A 401 -19.14 7.16 28.90
C GLU A 401 -17.67 6.79 28.69
N THR A 402 -17.31 5.53 28.98
CA THR A 402 -15.97 4.99 28.72
C THR A 402 -15.57 5.08 27.23
N ALA A 403 -16.51 4.85 26.32
CA ALA A 403 -16.30 5.00 24.88
C ALA A 403 -16.13 6.48 24.49
N ASN A 404 -16.98 7.36 25.02
CA ASN A 404 -16.97 8.80 24.73
C ASN A 404 -15.67 9.49 25.17
N GLU A 405 -15.14 9.12 26.34
CA GLU A 405 -13.85 9.64 26.85
C GLU A 405 -12.67 9.32 25.94
N GLN A 406 -12.73 8.18 25.24
CA GLN A 406 -11.68 7.73 24.33
C GLN A 406 -11.83 8.27 22.90
N LEU A 407 -12.94 8.93 22.58
CA LEU A 407 -13.20 9.53 21.27
C LEU A 407 -12.99 11.05 21.34
N PRO A 408 -11.84 11.60 20.91
CA PRO A 408 -11.60 13.04 20.96
C PRO A 408 -12.37 13.81 19.88
N ILE A 409 -12.61 13.18 18.73
CA ILE A 409 -13.19 13.81 17.54
C ILE A 409 -14.64 13.37 17.37
N MET A 410 -15.53 14.30 16.98
CA MET A 410 -16.94 14.01 16.69
C MET A 410 -17.12 13.36 15.31
N ASP A 411 -16.67 12.12 15.18
CA ASP A 411 -16.87 11.28 14.00
C ASP A 411 -18.17 10.47 14.08
N GLU A 412 -18.45 9.62 13.08
CA GLU A 412 -19.66 8.77 13.04
C GLU A 412 -19.85 7.91 14.29
N LEU A 413 -18.77 7.36 14.84
CA LEU A 413 -18.85 6.51 16.02
C LEU A 413 -19.13 7.34 17.27
N LYS A 414 -18.49 8.51 17.43
CA LYS A 414 -18.77 9.42 18.54
C LYS A 414 -20.20 9.94 18.48
N LYS A 415 -20.72 10.27 17.30
CA LYS A 415 -22.13 10.64 17.12
C LYS A 415 -23.06 9.53 17.63
N LYS A 416 -22.83 8.27 17.25
CA LYS A 416 -23.61 7.12 17.76
C LYS A 416 -23.55 6.99 19.28
N VAL A 417 -22.37 7.09 19.87
CA VAL A 417 -22.15 6.96 21.33
C VAL A 417 -22.87 8.07 22.09
N VAL A 418 -22.64 9.34 21.70
CA VAL A 418 -23.25 10.51 22.35
C VAL A 418 -24.76 10.51 22.16
N PHE A 419 -25.24 10.12 20.98
CA PHE A 419 -26.66 10.01 20.70
C PHE A 419 -27.34 8.97 21.58
N ALA A 420 -26.70 7.81 21.76
CA ALA A 420 -27.21 6.78 22.66
C ALA A 420 -27.22 7.21 24.14
N LEU A 421 -26.22 7.97 24.60
CA LEU A 421 -26.23 8.60 25.92
C LEU A 421 -27.41 9.56 26.08
N GLY A 422 -27.69 10.36 25.05
CA GLY A 422 -28.86 11.24 25.00
C GLY A 422 -30.19 10.47 25.11
N LYS A 423 -30.33 9.36 24.37
CA LYS A 423 -31.51 8.48 24.43
C LYS A 423 -31.71 7.90 25.83
N LEU A 424 -30.64 7.39 26.46
CA LEU A 424 -30.73 6.83 27.81
C LEU A 424 -31.03 7.90 28.88
N ALA A 425 -30.47 9.10 28.76
CA ALA A 425 -30.77 10.22 29.64
C ALA A 425 -32.23 10.69 29.50
N GLU A 426 -32.74 10.77 28.27
CA GLU A 426 -34.14 11.08 27.99
C GLU A 426 -35.09 10.04 28.60
N GLU A 427 -34.78 8.74 28.45
CA GLU A 427 -35.55 7.66 29.08
C GLU A 427 -35.50 7.68 30.61
N ALA A 428 -34.41 8.16 31.18
CA ALA A 428 -34.26 8.35 32.63
C ALA A 428 -34.96 9.61 33.15
N GLY A 429 -35.46 10.48 32.25
CA GLY A 429 -36.07 11.76 32.60
C GLY A 429 -35.07 12.87 32.95
N ASP A 430 -33.77 12.65 32.73
CA ASP A 430 -32.72 13.65 32.93
C ASP A 430 -32.64 14.56 31.68
N ILE A 431 -33.57 15.50 31.61
CA ILE A 431 -33.77 16.38 30.45
C ILE A 431 -32.56 17.26 30.18
N GLU A 432 -31.86 17.72 31.22
CA GLU A 432 -30.65 18.55 31.07
C GLU A 432 -29.50 17.78 30.44
N LYS A 433 -29.23 16.54 30.90
CA LYS A 433 -28.20 15.70 30.27
C LYS A 433 -28.58 15.31 28.85
N ALA A 434 -29.84 14.91 28.63
CA ALA A 434 -30.33 14.58 27.29
C ALA A 434 -30.14 15.75 26.32
N PHE A 435 -30.45 16.98 26.75
CA PHE A 435 -30.24 18.20 25.97
C PHE A 435 -28.76 18.40 25.65
N GLY A 436 -27.87 18.23 26.63
CA GLY A 436 -26.43 18.36 26.44
C GLY A 436 -25.90 17.44 25.34
N TYR A 437 -26.20 16.15 25.44
CA TYR A 437 -25.76 15.16 24.46
C TYR A 437 -26.36 15.38 23.07
N TYR A 438 -27.66 15.65 22.98
CA TYR A 438 -28.30 15.90 21.69
C TYR A 438 -27.80 17.19 21.03
N LYS A 439 -27.54 18.25 21.80
CA LYS A 439 -26.94 19.49 21.29
C LYS A 439 -25.59 19.23 20.63
N ASP A 440 -24.76 18.38 21.23
CA ASP A 440 -23.43 18.07 20.70
C ASP A 440 -23.52 17.31 19.37
N VAL A 441 -24.44 16.34 19.25
CA VAL A 441 -24.68 15.63 17.98
C VAL A 441 -25.29 16.56 16.94
N TYR A 442 -26.33 17.33 17.30
CA TYR A 442 -27.02 18.25 16.40
C TYR A 442 -26.08 19.33 15.84
N GLY A 443 -25.18 19.86 16.68
CA GLY A 443 -24.19 20.85 16.26
C GLY A 443 -23.15 20.31 15.28
N ALA A 444 -22.90 19.00 15.29
CA ALA A 444 -22.01 18.34 14.35
C ALA A 444 -22.73 17.87 13.08
N ASP A 445 -23.93 17.32 13.20
CA ASP A 445 -24.73 16.77 12.10
C ASP A 445 -26.23 16.80 12.42
N ILE A 446 -26.93 17.74 11.80
CA ILE A 446 -28.39 17.89 11.92
C ILE A 446 -29.19 16.73 11.31
N SER A 447 -28.58 15.97 10.39
CA SER A 447 -29.22 14.87 9.65
C SER A 447 -29.03 13.50 10.30
N PHE A 448 -28.34 13.44 11.44
CA PHE A 448 -28.02 12.20 12.11
C PHE A 448 -29.24 11.56 12.78
N GLU A 449 -29.69 10.40 12.28
CA GLU A 449 -30.89 9.68 12.75
C GLU A 449 -32.11 10.63 12.90
N ASP A 450 -32.80 10.60 14.05
CA ASP A 450 -33.94 11.46 14.39
C ASP A 450 -33.54 12.63 15.31
N ILE A 451 -32.28 13.08 15.26
CA ILE A 451 -31.73 14.09 16.19
C ILE A 451 -32.51 15.40 16.19
N ALA A 452 -32.92 15.90 15.02
CA ALA A 452 -33.63 17.18 14.92
C ALA A 452 -34.98 17.15 15.67
N THR A 453 -35.73 16.06 15.48
CA THR A 453 -37.03 15.86 16.16
C THR A 453 -36.85 15.68 17.67
N ARG A 454 -35.83 14.91 18.09
CA ARG A 454 -35.53 14.73 19.52
C ARG A 454 -35.07 16.01 20.19
N MET A 455 -34.26 16.81 19.51
CA MET A 455 -33.76 18.09 20.02
C MET A 455 -34.91 19.08 20.23
N GLU A 456 -35.86 19.17 19.29
CA GLU A 456 -37.06 20.00 19.45
C GLU A 456 -37.89 19.56 20.66
N ARG A 457 -38.11 18.24 20.82
CA ARG A 457 -38.84 17.66 21.94
C ARG A 457 -38.19 17.99 23.28
N ILE A 458 -36.89 17.71 23.42
CA ILE A 458 -36.15 17.96 24.66
C ILE A 458 -36.10 19.46 24.98
N TYR A 459 -35.96 20.33 23.98
CA TYR A 459 -35.98 21.78 24.20
C TYR A 459 -37.31 22.26 24.80
N LYS A 460 -38.45 21.75 24.29
CA LYS A 460 -39.78 22.05 24.85
C LYS A 460 -39.94 21.53 26.27
N LEU A 461 -39.49 20.29 26.53
CA LEU A 461 -39.56 19.70 27.87
C LEU A 461 -38.70 20.46 28.88
N ARG A 462 -37.51 20.92 28.46
CA ARG A 462 -36.61 21.73 29.27
C ARG A 462 -37.22 23.07 29.66
N GLN A 463 -37.87 23.76 28.72
CA GLN A 463 -38.58 25.02 29.00
C GLN A 463 -39.78 24.86 29.94
N ALA A 464 -40.36 23.66 29.99
CA ALA A 464 -41.51 23.36 30.83
C ALA A 464 -41.15 22.94 32.26
N GLN A 465 -39.86 22.71 32.57
CA GLN A 465 -39.43 22.41 33.94
C GLN A 465 -39.34 23.72 34.76
N PRO A 466 -40.03 23.84 35.91
CA PRO A 466 -39.80 24.95 36.83
C PRO A 466 -38.39 24.82 37.42
N GLY A 467 -37.62 25.90 37.33
CA GLY A 467 -36.22 25.95 37.75
C GLY A 467 -35.98 25.80 39.26
#